data_AF-A0AAP6RJW6-F1
#
_entry.id   AF-A0AAP6RJW6-F1
#
_cell.length_a   1.000
_cell.length_b   1.000
_cell.length_c   1.000
_cell.angle_alpha   90.00
_cell.angle_beta   90.00
_cell.angle_gamma   90.00
#
_symmetry.space_group_name_H-M   'P 1'
#
loop_
_entity.id
_entity.type
_entity.pdbx_description
1 polymer ?
#
loop_
_entity_poly.entity_id
_entity_poly.type
_entity_poly.pdbx_seq_one_letter_code
_entity_poly.pdbx_strand_id
1 'polypeptide(L)'
;MSTDFLRFFIEISEAYGGKLDMTVFDRVKKLADSQKISIVELEEKLNFSRNSLYAWKKSKPSIDKLEAVANYFGVSTDYLLGREISNKPKQSDDLDEVLDNVMSFDGEPLDDHDREVIRAYLKGRFGK
;
A
#
# COMPACT_ATOMS: atom_id res chain seq x y z
N MET A 1 -27.20 1.75 3.71
CA MET A 1 -26.33 2.65 2.92
C MET A 1 -26.92 2.72 1.53
N SER A 2 -27.30 3.90 1.03
CA SER A 2 -27.96 4.01 -0.28
C SER A 2 -27.04 3.53 -1.40
N THR A 3 -27.58 2.80 -2.37
CA THR A 3 -26.90 2.41 -3.61
C THR A 3 -26.37 3.62 -4.38
N ASP A 4 -26.98 4.79 -4.19
CA ASP A 4 -26.57 6.04 -4.83
C ASP A 4 -25.25 6.56 -4.26
N PHE A 5 -25.00 6.33 -2.96
CA PHE A 5 -23.75 6.73 -2.32
C PHE A 5 -22.59 5.85 -2.75
N LEU A 6 -22.82 4.54 -2.90
CA LEU A 6 -21.81 3.61 -3.40
C LEU A 6 -21.50 3.86 -4.88
N ARG A 7 -22.52 4.15 -5.70
CA ARG A 7 -22.32 4.57 -7.10
C ARG A 7 -21.53 5.86 -7.20
N PHE A 8 -21.90 6.89 -6.43
CA PHE A 8 -21.17 8.16 -6.40
C PHE A 8 -19.71 7.98 -5.96
N PHE A 9 -19.46 7.13 -4.97
CA PHE A 9 -18.12 6.83 -4.50
C PHE A 9 -17.28 6.07 -5.54
N ILE A 10 -17.87 5.10 -6.24
CA ILE A 10 -17.23 4.35 -7.33
C ILE A 10 -16.92 5.27 -8.52
N GLU A 11 -17.88 6.11 -8.92
CA GLU A 11 -17.75 7.03 -10.06
C GLU A 11 -16.65 8.08 -9.82
N ILE A 12 -16.52 8.59 -8.58
CA ILE A 12 -15.38 9.43 -8.18
C ILE A 12 -14.07 8.64 -8.20
N SER A 13 -14.05 7.40 -7.70
CA SER A 13 -12.84 6.58 -7.71
C SER A 13 -12.34 6.27 -9.14
N GLU A 14 -13.26 6.06 -10.09
CA GLU A 14 -12.97 5.77 -11.49
C GLU A 14 -12.55 7.03 -12.26
N ALA A 15 -13.21 8.17 -12.02
CA ALA A 15 -12.87 9.44 -12.65
C ALA A 15 -11.45 9.94 -12.31
N TYR A 16 -10.93 9.56 -11.13
CA TYR A 16 -9.56 9.82 -10.70
C TYR A 16 -8.59 8.65 -10.97
N GLY A 17 -8.91 7.78 -11.93
CA GLY A 17 -7.95 6.84 -12.51
C GLY A 17 -7.40 5.81 -11.53
N GLY A 18 -8.23 5.31 -10.60
CA GLY A 18 -7.93 4.10 -9.82
C GLY A 18 -6.69 4.17 -8.91
N LYS A 19 -6.11 5.35 -8.70
CA LYS A 19 -4.99 5.56 -7.79
C LYS A 19 -5.33 6.73 -6.88
N LEU A 20 -5.94 6.43 -5.74
CA LEU A 20 -5.89 7.32 -4.59
C LEU A 20 -4.40 7.45 -4.23
N ASP A 21 -3.76 8.52 -4.69
CA ASP A 21 -2.43 8.91 -4.25
C ASP A 21 -2.53 9.20 -2.75
N MET A 22 -2.32 8.16 -1.94
CA MET A 22 -2.30 8.28 -0.48
C MET A 22 -1.24 9.31 -0.12
N THR A 23 -1.70 10.39 0.51
CA THR A 23 -0.81 11.40 1.06
C THR A 23 -0.07 10.84 2.27
N VAL A 24 0.96 11.55 2.73
CA VAL A 24 1.62 11.23 4.01
C VAL A 24 0.60 11.23 5.14
N PHE A 25 -0.32 12.21 5.14
CA PHE A 25 -1.40 12.28 6.12
C PHE A 25 -2.28 11.02 6.12
N ASP A 26 -2.66 10.50 4.96
CA ASP A 26 -3.53 9.32 4.88
C ASP A 26 -2.85 8.07 5.46
N ARG A 27 -1.54 7.92 5.27
CA ARG A 27 -0.76 6.83 5.87
C ARG A 27 -0.67 6.97 7.39
N VAL A 28 -0.40 8.19 7.88
CA VAL A 28 -0.37 8.47 9.33
C VAL A 28 -1.74 8.22 9.95
N LYS A 29 -2.82 8.65 9.30
CA LYS A 29 -4.18 8.40 9.77
C LYS A 29 -4.49 6.91 9.85
N LYS A 30 -4.11 6.13 8.84
CA LYS A 30 -4.26 4.68 8.84
C LYS A 30 -3.53 4.01 10.02
N LEU A 31 -2.33 4.49 10.36
CA LEU A 31 -1.56 4.01 11.51
C LEU A 31 -2.21 4.41 12.85
N ALA A 32 -2.73 5.62 12.95
CA ALA A 32 -3.47 6.07 14.14
C ALA A 32 -4.74 5.25 14.35
N ASP A 33 -5.51 5.02 13.27
CA ASP A 33 -6.74 4.23 13.28
C ASP A 33 -6.45 2.76 13.70
N SER A 34 -5.33 2.17 13.25
CA SER A 34 -4.95 0.79 13.64
C SER A 34 -4.59 0.65 15.12
N GLN A 35 -4.06 1.72 15.73
CA GLN A 35 -3.82 1.79 17.17
C GLN A 35 -5.00 2.35 17.98
N LYS A 36 -6.14 2.65 17.32
CA LYS A 36 -7.34 3.24 17.93
C LYS A 36 -7.08 4.56 18.66
N ILE A 37 -6.16 5.38 18.14
CA ILE A 37 -5.89 6.72 18.65
C ILE A 37 -6.39 7.76 17.65
N SER A 38 -6.85 8.91 18.14
CA SER A 38 -7.22 10.02 17.26
C SER A 38 -5.98 10.78 16.77
N ILE A 39 -6.12 11.54 15.68
CA ILE A 39 -5.05 12.43 15.19
C ILE A 39 -4.67 13.47 16.24
N VAL A 40 -5.65 13.96 17.01
CA VAL A 40 -5.42 14.96 18.06
C VAL A 40 -4.61 14.34 19.20
N GLU A 41 -4.94 13.12 19.62
CA GLU A 41 -4.16 12.38 20.62
C GLU A 41 -2.73 12.11 20.15
N LEU A 42 -2.54 11.78 18.86
CA LEU A 42 -1.21 11.62 18.29
C LEU A 42 -0.41 12.93 18.31
N GLU A 43 -1.03 14.05 17.97
CA GLU A 43 -0.40 15.39 18.06
C GLU A 43 0.02 15.69 19.51
N GLU A 44 -0.83 15.40 20.50
CA GLU A 44 -0.51 15.58 21.91
C GLU A 44 0.66 14.70 22.37
N LYS A 45 0.66 13.41 21.99
CA LYS A 45 1.73 12.46 22.33
C LYS A 45 3.09 12.85 21.74
N LEU A 46 3.08 13.45 20.55
CA LEU A 46 4.29 13.90 19.85
C LEU A 46 4.68 15.34 20.18
N ASN A 47 3.92 16.01 21.06
CA ASN A 47 4.09 17.43 21.39
C ASN A 47 4.05 18.35 20.15
N PHE A 48 3.14 18.04 19.21
CA PHE A 48 2.88 18.84 18.03
C PHE A 48 1.77 19.86 18.30
N SER A 49 1.84 21.00 17.61
CA SER A 49 0.74 21.97 17.61
C SER A 49 -0.52 21.33 17.01
N ARG A 50 -1.69 21.67 17.57
CA ARG A 50 -2.99 21.22 17.06
C ARG A 50 -3.14 21.48 15.56
N ASN A 51 -3.71 20.52 14.83
CA ASN A 51 -3.87 20.52 13.37
C ASN A 51 -2.58 20.47 12.55
N SER A 52 -1.41 20.29 13.18
CA SER A 52 -0.13 20.15 12.46
C SER A 52 -0.13 18.98 11.49
N LEU A 53 -0.73 17.84 11.85
CA LEU A 53 -0.78 16.67 10.98
C LEU A 53 -1.75 16.88 9.83
N TYR A 54 -2.90 17.52 10.06
CA TYR A 54 -3.86 17.84 9.00
C TYR A 54 -3.28 18.75 7.91
N ALA A 55 -2.31 19.61 8.24
CA ALA A 55 -1.61 20.43 7.26
C ALA A 55 -0.87 19.59 6.21
N TRP A 56 -0.47 18.35 6.54
CA TRP A 56 0.28 17.47 5.63
C TRP A 56 -0.51 16.99 4.42
N LYS A 57 -1.82 17.27 4.38
CA LYS A 57 -2.64 17.11 3.17
C LYS A 57 -2.26 18.10 2.06
N LYS A 58 -1.70 19.26 2.43
CA LYS A 58 -1.42 20.39 1.53
C LYS A 58 0.05 20.80 1.52
N SER A 59 0.76 20.59 2.63
CA SER A 59 2.18 20.93 2.78
C SER A 59 3.02 19.71 3.10
N LYS A 60 4.33 19.80 2.83
CA LYS A 60 5.26 18.75 3.23
C LYS A 60 5.61 18.86 4.72
N PRO A 61 5.71 17.74 5.45
CA PRO A 61 6.23 17.75 6.82
C PRO A 61 7.68 18.23 6.85
N SER A 62 8.12 18.75 8.00
CA SER A 62 9.56 18.84 8.28
C SER A 62 10.12 17.43 8.52
N ILE A 63 11.43 17.28 8.29
CA ILE A 63 12.14 16.01 8.50
C ILE A 63 11.94 15.54 9.95
N ASP A 64 12.20 16.41 10.93
CA ASP A 64 12.05 16.09 12.36
C ASP A 64 10.66 15.57 12.72
N LYS A 65 9.59 16.19 12.18
CA LYS A 65 8.23 15.75 12.48
C LYS A 65 7.89 14.44 11.78
N LEU A 66 8.38 14.24 10.56
CA LEU A 66 8.21 12.99 9.83
C LEU A 66 8.90 11.83 10.58
N GLU A 67 10.12 12.03 11.04
CA GLU A 67 10.88 11.06 11.84
C GLU A 67 10.21 10.75 13.17
N ALA A 68 9.71 11.76 13.89
CA ALA A 68 8.99 11.56 15.15
C ALA A 68 7.75 10.67 14.97
N VAL A 69 6.98 10.88 13.90
CA VAL A 69 5.83 10.02 13.58
C VAL A 69 6.27 8.61 13.19
N ALA A 70 7.32 8.49 12.36
CA ALA A 70 7.87 7.21 11.93
C ALA A 70 8.33 6.37 13.14
N ASN A 71 9.08 6.98 14.06
CA ASN A 71 9.58 6.37 15.28
C ASN A 71 8.44 5.95 16.23
N TYR A 72 7.41 6.80 16.40
CA TYR A 72 6.26 6.47 17.23
C TYR A 72 5.51 5.22 16.76
N PHE A 73 5.37 5.05 15.45
CA PHE A 73 4.70 3.88 14.86
C PHE A 73 5.64 2.71 14.54
N GLY A 74 6.96 2.87 14.69
CA GLY A 74 7.95 1.85 14.35
C GLY A 74 8.02 1.54 12.84
N VAL A 75 7.80 2.54 11.99
CA VAL A 75 7.86 2.42 10.52
C VAL A 75 9.00 3.26 9.95
N SER A 76 9.35 3.04 8.67
CA SER A 76 10.33 3.90 7.99
C SER A 76 9.70 5.22 7.54
N THR A 77 10.53 6.25 7.36
CA THR A 77 10.09 7.49 6.71
C THR A 77 9.71 7.25 5.25
N ASP A 78 10.36 6.30 4.57
CA ASP A 78 10.00 5.87 3.21
C ASP A 78 8.59 5.26 3.14
N TYR A 79 8.16 4.51 4.15
CA TYR A 79 6.77 4.04 4.27
C TYR A 79 5.81 5.23 4.25
N LEU A 80 6.04 6.21 5.13
CA LEU A 80 5.18 7.39 5.26
C LEU A 80 5.15 8.23 3.98
N LEU A 81 6.29 8.32 3.28
CA LEU A 81 6.41 9.01 1.99
C LEU A 81 5.89 8.20 0.81
N GLY A 82 5.53 6.92 1.00
CA GLY A 82 5.07 6.04 -0.07
C GLY A 82 6.15 5.66 -1.07
N ARG A 83 7.41 5.65 -0.64
CA ARG A 83 8.59 5.30 -1.44
C ARG A 83 8.93 3.82 -1.37
N GLU A 84 8.14 3.03 -0.65
CA GLU A 84 8.34 1.60 -0.61
C GLU A 84 8.36 1.07 -2.03
N ILE A 85 9.47 0.44 -2.40
CA ILE A 85 9.59 -0.29 -3.65
C ILE A 85 8.53 -1.37 -3.54
N SER A 86 7.42 -1.17 -4.25
CA SER A 86 6.40 -2.18 -4.33
C SER A 86 7.02 -3.36 -5.08
N ASN A 87 7.59 -4.31 -4.35
CA ASN A 87 7.73 -5.70 -4.79
C ASN A 87 6.34 -6.36 -4.87
N LYS A 88 5.32 -5.60 -5.29
CA LYS A 88 4.10 -6.21 -5.78
C LYS A 88 4.53 -6.85 -7.10
N PRO A 89 4.48 -8.18 -7.24
CA PRO A 89 4.67 -8.77 -8.55
C PRO A 89 3.74 -8.02 -9.49
N LYS A 90 4.27 -7.60 -10.65
CA LYS A 90 3.40 -7.09 -11.71
C LYS A 90 2.27 -8.10 -11.84
N GLN A 91 1.03 -7.67 -11.66
CA GLN A 91 -0.10 -8.49 -12.05
C GLN A 91 -0.05 -8.52 -13.58
N SER A 92 0.65 -9.51 -14.12
CA SER A 92 0.53 -9.89 -15.51
C SER A 92 -0.57 -10.93 -15.61
N ASP A 93 -1.46 -10.76 -16.57
CA ASP A 93 -2.36 -11.83 -16.99
C ASP A 93 -1.61 -12.87 -17.85
N ASP A 94 -0.35 -12.57 -18.19
CA ASP A 94 0.56 -13.50 -18.84
C ASP A 94 1.19 -14.44 -17.80
N LEU A 95 0.80 -15.71 -17.87
CA LEU A 95 1.28 -16.77 -16.99
C LEU A 95 2.79 -17.01 -17.15
N ASP A 96 3.35 -16.81 -18.34
CA ASP A 96 4.78 -17.06 -18.58
C ASP A 96 5.64 -15.97 -17.90
N GLU A 97 5.19 -14.71 -17.93
CA GLU A 97 5.85 -13.60 -17.19
C GLU A 97 5.80 -13.82 -15.67
N VAL A 98 4.74 -14.43 -15.14
CA VAL A 98 4.68 -14.80 -13.72
C VAL A 98 5.70 -15.89 -13.41
N LEU A 99 5.74 -16.96 -14.21
CA LEU A 99 6.61 -18.11 -13.98
C LEU A 99 8.11 -17.77 -14.02
N ASP A 100 8.49 -16.73 -14.76
CA ASP A 100 9.89 -16.26 -14.82
C ASP A 100 10.40 -15.63 -13.51
N ASN A 101 9.48 -15.21 -12.63
CA ASN A 101 9.80 -14.60 -11.34
C ASN A 101 9.53 -15.54 -10.16
N VAL A 102 9.04 -16.76 -10.40
CA VAL A 102 8.77 -17.75 -9.37
C VAL A 102 10.04 -18.54 -9.08
N MET A 103 10.37 -18.65 -7.79
CA MET A 103 11.47 -19.47 -7.31
C MET A 103 10.94 -20.80 -6.77
N SER A 104 11.78 -21.82 -6.83
CA SER A 104 11.59 -23.08 -6.12
C SER A 104 11.64 -22.87 -4.60
N PHE A 105 11.20 -23.88 -3.86
CA PHE A 105 11.16 -23.87 -2.39
C PHE A 105 12.54 -23.65 -1.76
N ASP A 106 13.60 -24.08 -2.42
CA ASP A 106 15.00 -23.88 -2.02
C ASP A 106 15.58 -22.51 -2.44
N GLY A 107 14.81 -21.68 -3.14
CA GLY A 107 15.18 -20.31 -3.52
C GLY A 107 15.91 -20.20 -4.86
N GLU A 108 16.06 -21.30 -5.59
CA GLU A 108 16.61 -21.29 -6.94
C GLU A 108 15.54 -20.96 -7.99
N PRO A 109 15.92 -20.43 -9.17
CA PRO A 109 15.00 -20.31 -10.30
C PRO A 109 14.42 -21.67 -10.69
N LEU A 110 13.14 -21.72 -11.03
CA LEU A 110 12.51 -22.94 -11.55
C LEU A 110 13.21 -23.40 -12.83
N ASP A 111 13.47 -24.70 -12.92
CA ASP A 111 13.92 -25.29 -14.17
C ASP A 111 12.77 -25.42 -15.20
N ASP A 112 13.13 -25.73 -16.45
CA ASP A 112 12.17 -25.81 -17.54
C ASP A 112 11.12 -26.91 -17.35
N HIS A 113 11.48 -28.00 -16.67
CA HIS A 113 10.56 -29.11 -16.44
C HIS A 113 9.50 -28.72 -15.41
N ASP A 114 9.93 -28.19 -14.27
CA ASP A 114 9.05 -27.78 -13.19
C ASP A 114 8.17 -26.61 -13.61
N ARG A 115 8.70 -25.68 -14.41
CA ARG A 115 7.93 -24.60 -15.03
C ARG A 115 6.77 -25.15 -15.86
N GLU A 116 6.99 -26.19 -16.67
CA GLU A 116 5.93 -26.80 -17.49
C GLU A 116 4.88 -27.52 -16.64
N VAL A 117 5.29 -28.25 -15.60
CA VAL A 117 4.37 -28.95 -14.69
C VAL A 117 3.44 -27.96 -14.00
N ILE A 118 4.01 -26.88 -13.45
CA ILE A 118 3.24 -25.82 -12.76
C ILE A 118 2.32 -25.10 -13.76
N ARG A 119 2.83 -24.77 -14.96
CA ARG A 119 2.04 -24.16 -16.05
C ARG A 119 0.81 -25.01 -16.39
N ALA A 120 1.01 -26.31 -16.62
CA ALA A 120 -0.05 -27.24 -16.95
C ALA A 120 -1.11 -27.33 -15.84
N TYR A 121 -0.68 -27.41 -14.58
CA TYR A 121 -1.57 -27.42 -13.42
C TYR A 121 -2.42 -26.15 -13.32
N LEU A 122 -1.80 -24.97 -13.42
CA LEU A 122 -2.50 -23.69 -13.31
C LEU A 122 -3.47 -23.46 -14.47
N LYS A 123 -3.07 -23.80 -15.70
CA LYS A 123 -3.97 -23.76 -16.87
C LYS A 123 -5.14 -24.73 -16.70
N GLY A 124 -4.92 -25.93 -16.20
CA GLY A 124 -5.99 -26.91 -15.96
C GLY A 124 -6.95 -26.50 -14.84
N ARG A 125 -6.46 -25.83 -13.79
CA ARG A 125 -7.28 -25.44 -12.62
C ARG A 125 -8.06 -24.14 -12.82
N PHE A 126 -7.46 -23.19 -13.54
CA PHE A 126 -7.93 -21.80 -13.64
C PHE A 126 -8.09 -21.28 -15.07
N GLY A 127 -7.61 -22.00 -16.07
CA GLY A 127 -7.93 -21.71 -17.47
C GLY A 127 -9.42 -21.90 -17.70
N LYS A 128 -10.08 -20.86 -18.20
CA LYS A 128 -11.49 -20.92 -18.60
C LYS A 128 -11.65 -21.69 -19.91
#